data_AF-A0AAW0K418-F1
#
_entry.id   AF-A0AAW0K418-F1
#
_cell.length_a   1.000
_cell.length_b   1.000
_cell.length_c   1.000
_cell.angle_alpha   90.00
_cell.angle_beta   90.00
_cell.angle_gamma   90.00
#
_symmetry.space_group_name_H-M   'P 1'
#
loop_
_entity.id
_entity.type
_entity.pdbx_description
1 polymer ?
#
loop_
_entity_poly.entity_id
_entity_poly.type
_entity_poly.pdbx_seq_one_letter_code
_entity_poly.pdbx_strand_id
1 'polypeptide(L)'
;MTNSCLGQFPPQTAASPDEQKVFALWESGDMSDQHRQVLLEIFSKNYRVRRNMIQSRLIQECGEELSKQDVDKVLKDCCVSYGGMWYLKGTVQS
;
A
#
# COMPACT_ATOMS: atom_id res chain seq x y z
N MET A 1 -18.21 0.93 30.49
CA MET A 1 -18.44 -0.08 29.44
C MET A 1 -17.17 -0.18 28.61
N THR A 2 -16.31 -1.16 28.90
CA THR A 2 -15.04 -1.38 28.17
C THR A 2 -14.85 -2.89 28.05
N ASN A 3 -15.17 -3.44 26.88
CA ASN A 3 -14.92 -4.86 26.56
C ASN A 3 -13.49 -5.01 26.02
N SER A 4 -12.63 -5.64 26.80
CA SER A 4 -11.33 -6.13 26.37
C SER A 4 -11.45 -7.62 26.09
N CYS A 5 -11.39 -8.05 24.83
CA CYS A 5 -11.27 -9.45 24.47
C CYS A 5 -9.79 -9.77 24.16
N LEU A 6 -9.12 -10.40 25.12
CA LEU A 6 -7.79 -11.00 24.96
C LEU A 6 -7.94 -12.38 24.28
N GLY A 7 -7.33 -12.55 23.11
CA GLY A 7 -7.23 -13.85 22.44
C GLY A 7 -6.35 -14.81 23.22
N GLN A 8 -6.92 -15.94 23.66
CA GLN A 8 -6.19 -17.01 24.36
C GLN A 8 -5.21 -17.71 23.41
N PHE A 9 -3.93 -17.68 23.74
CA PHE A 9 -2.91 -18.57 23.16
C PHE A 9 -3.04 -19.99 23.78
N PRO A 10 -2.74 -21.06 23.02
CA PRO A 10 -2.84 -22.44 23.51
C PRO A 10 -1.77 -22.79 24.58
N PRO A 11 -2.08 -23.67 25.55
CA PRO A 11 -1.34 -23.84 26.81
C PRO A 11 -0.02 -24.64 26.71
N GLN A 12 0.57 -24.77 25.53
CA GLN A 12 1.76 -25.62 25.35
C GLN A 12 2.71 -25.02 24.32
N THR A 13 3.41 -23.97 24.74
CA THR A 13 4.59 -23.48 24.02
C THR A 13 5.70 -23.26 25.05
N ALA A 14 6.79 -24.03 24.91
CA ALA A 14 8.02 -23.88 25.68
C ALA A 14 8.86 -22.70 25.18
N ALA A 15 8.22 -21.56 24.91
CA ALA A 15 8.91 -20.34 24.52
C ALA A 15 9.41 -19.65 25.79
N SER A 16 10.71 -19.32 25.80
CA SER A 16 11.31 -18.57 26.89
C SER A 16 10.68 -17.16 27.00
N PRO A 17 10.65 -16.52 28.19
CA PRO A 17 10.02 -15.19 28.37
C PRO A 17 10.57 -14.09 27.45
N ASP A 18 11.75 -14.27 26.87
CA ASP A 18 12.39 -13.31 25.96
C ASP A 18 11.91 -13.41 24.50
N GLU A 19 11.32 -14.53 24.09
CA GLU A 19 10.78 -14.73 22.72
C GLU A 19 9.31 -14.32 22.58
N GLN A 20 8.67 -13.95 23.69
CA GLN A 20 7.30 -13.45 23.70
C GLN A 20 7.20 -11.93 23.44
N LYS A 21 8.28 -11.30 22.95
CA LYS A 21 8.22 -9.95 22.37
C LYS A 21 7.81 -10.06 20.91
N VAL A 22 6.52 -10.28 20.69
CA VAL A 22 5.90 -10.02 19.40
C VAL A 22 5.91 -8.51 19.20
N PHE A 23 6.95 -7.99 18.54
CA PHE A 23 6.93 -6.64 18.01
C PHE A 23 6.02 -6.62 16.79
N ALA A 24 4.71 -6.46 17.01
CA ALA A 24 3.83 -5.98 15.95
C ALA A 24 4.09 -4.48 15.81
N LEU A 25 4.74 -4.08 14.72
CA LEU A 25 4.80 -2.67 14.33
C LEU A 25 3.38 -2.26 13.92
N TRP A 26 2.57 -1.83 14.89
CA TRP A 26 1.17 -1.44 14.71
C TRP A 26 0.99 -0.14 13.92
N GLU A 27 2.08 0.54 13.57
CA GLU A 27 2.04 1.82 12.85
C GLU A 27 2.86 1.71 11.56
N SER A 28 2.27 1.10 10.53
CA SER A 28 2.71 1.39 9.16
C SER A 28 2.14 2.77 8.81
N GLY A 29 2.92 3.82 9.05
CA GLY A 29 2.59 5.20 8.67
C GLY A 29 1.98 5.25 7.27
N ASP A 30 0.71 5.62 7.23
CA ASP A 30 -0.25 5.31 6.18
C ASP A 30 -0.12 6.22 4.94
N MET A 31 1.10 6.35 4.41
CA MET A 31 1.32 7.02 3.12
C MET A 31 0.85 6.13 1.95
N SER A 32 0.68 4.83 2.19
CA SER A 32 0.21 3.89 1.17
C SER A 32 -1.24 4.14 0.80
N ASP A 33 -2.12 4.47 1.76
CA ASP A 33 -3.51 4.78 1.45
C ASP A 33 -3.64 6.12 0.73
N GLN A 34 -2.83 7.12 1.09
CA GLN A 34 -2.77 8.39 0.35
C GLN A 34 -2.32 8.18 -1.10
N HIS A 35 -1.24 7.43 -1.34
CA HIS A 35 -0.78 7.11 -2.70
C HIS A 35 -1.83 6.36 -3.51
N ARG A 36 -2.54 5.42 -2.87
CA ARG A 36 -3.64 4.68 -3.49
C ARG A 36 -4.80 5.59 -3.86
N GLN A 37 -5.18 6.52 -2.99
CA GLN A 37 -6.26 7.45 -3.26
C GLN A 37 -5.93 8.34 -4.46
N VAL A 38 -4.71 8.87 -4.54
CA VAL A 38 -4.24 9.67 -5.68
C VAL A 38 -4.27 8.84 -6.97
N LEU A 39 -3.79 7.59 -6.94
CA LEU A 39 -3.88 6.68 -8.09
C LEU A 39 -5.33 6.49 -8.54
N LEU A 40 -6.23 6.16 -7.62
CA LEU A 40 -7.65 5.93 -7.92
C LEU A 40 -8.28 7.18 -8.55
N GLU A 41 -7.94 8.38 -8.07
CA GLU A 41 -8.43 9.62 -8.65
C GLU A 41 -7.89 9.83 -10.08
N ILE A 42 -6.61 9.54 -10.33
CA ILE A 42 -6.04 9.61 -11.68
C ILE A 42 -6.81 8.69 -12.63
N PHE A 43 -7.04 7.45 -12.20
CA PHE A 43 -7.71 6.44 -13.01
C PHE A 43 -9.22 6.64 -13.12
N SER A 44 -9.84 7.39 -12.19
CA SER A 44 -11.24 7.80 -12.29
C SER A 44 -11.48 8.70 -13.53
N LYS A 45 -10.47 9.47 -13.92
CA LYS A 45 -10.49 10.39 -15.07
C LYS A 45 -9.79 9.84 -16.31
N ASN A 46 -8.96 8.80 -16.15
CA ASN A 46 -8.13 8.24 -17.22
C ASN A 46 -8.15 6.71 -17.18
N TYR A 47 -8.58 6.05 -18.25
CA TYR A 47 -8.54 4.59 -18.32
C TYR A 47 -7.12 4.01 -18.18
N ARG A 48 -6.12 4.73 -18.70
CA ARG A 48 -4.70 4.34 -18.68
C ARG A 48 -3.81 5.57 -18.63
N VAL A 49 -2.64 5.45 -18.00
CA VAL A 49 -1.70 6.58 -17.84
C VAL A 49 -0.24 6.13 -17.98
N ARG A 50 0.68 7.08 -18.13
CA ARG A 50 2.12 6.81 -18.10
C ARG A 50 2.68 6.94 -16.68
N ARG A 51 3.79 6.26 -16.40
CA ARG A 51 4.52 6.33 -15.13
C ARG A 51 4.81 7.78 -14.69
N ASN A 52 5.24 8.62 -15.63
CA ASN A 52 5.55 10.02 -15.36
C ASN A 52 4.36 10.80 -14.80
N MET A 53 3.15 10.56 -15.33
CA MET A 53 1.94 11.23 -14.85
C MET A 53 1.57 10.79 -13.44
N ILE A 54 1.70 9.49 -13.15
CA ILE A 54 1.50 8.95 -11.80
C ILE A 54 2.49 9.60 -10.83
N GLN A 55 3.77 9.61 -11.18
CA GLN A 55 4.82 10.22 -10.35
C GLN A 55 4.56 11.71 -10.10
N SER A 56 4.26 12.50 -11.14
CA SER A 56 3.97 13.93 -10.98
C SER A 56 2.77 14.19 -10.08
N ARG A 57 1.71 13.39 -10.19
CA ARG A 57 0.51 13.55 -9.35
C ARG A 57 0.76 13.13 -7.91
N LEU A 58 1.48 12.03 -7.69
CA LEU A 58 1.83 11.64 -6.33
C LEU A 58 2.72 12.69 -5.64
N ILE A 59 3.70 13.27 -6.34
CA ILE A 59 4.52 14.38 -5.80
C ILE A 59 3.65 15.61 -5.52
N GLN A 60 2.71 15.94 -6.40
CA GLN A 60 1.82 17.09 -6.24
C GLN A 60 0.89 16.94 -5.01
N GLU A 61 0.33 15.75 -4.79
CA GLU A 61 -0.66 15.52 -3.74
C GLU A 61 -0.02 15.15 -2.38
N CYS A 62 1.13 14.48 -2.40
CA CYS A 62 1.83 14.08 -1.17
C CYS A 62 2.87 15.11 -0.73
N GLY A 63 3.24 16.06 -1.60
CA GLY A 63 4.18 17.14 -1.29
C GLY A 63 5.63 16.67 -1.12
N GLU A 64 5.89 15.37 -1.13
CA GLU A 64 7.20 14.75 -0.96
C GLU A 64 7.75 14.22 -2.29
N GLU A 65 9.05 14.36 -2.49
CA GLU A 65 9.74 13.72 -3.61
C GLU A 65 9.75 12.21 -3.39
N LEU A 66 8.82 11.52 -4.05
CA LEU A 66 8.74 10.08 -3.95
C LEU A 66 9.92 9.42 -4.64
N SER A 67 10.58 8.52 -3.91
CA SER A 67 11.66 7.74 -4.47
C SER A 67 11.15 6.84 -5.59
N LYS A 68 12.05 6.47 -6.50
CA LYS A 68 11.73 5.52 -7.57
C LYS A 68 11.15 4.21 -7.00
N GLN A 69 11.65 3.77 -5.84
CA GLN A 69 11.20 2.54 -5.17
C GLN A 69 9.77 2.66 -4.66
N ASP A 70 9.38 3.80 -4.10
CA ASP A 70 8.02 4.01 -3.61
C ASP A 70 7.00 4.00 -4.75
N VAL A 71 7.32 4.71 -5.84
CA VAL A 71 6.50 4.70 -7.05
C VAL A 71 6.40 3.28 -7.62
N ASP A 72 7.51 2.55 -7.72
CA ASP A 72 7.50 1.18 -8.24
C ASP A 72 6.71 0.22 -7.34
N LYS A 73 6.76 0.39 -6.01
CA LYS A 73 5.95 -0.38 -5.04
C LYS A 73 4.45 -0.11 -5.24
N VAL A 74 4.07 1.16 -5.27
CA VAL A 74 2.68 1.59 -5.47
C VAL A 74 2.11 1.08 -6.80
N LEU A 75 2.90 1.17 -7.88
CA LEU A 75 2.55 0.63 -9.19
C LEU A 75 2.43 -0.89 -9.18
N LYS A 76 3.37 -1.59 -8.53
CA LYS A 76 3.35 -3.05 -8.42
C LYS A 76 2.14 -3.54 -7.62
N ASP A 77 1.70 -2.78 -6.62
CA ASP A 77 0.58 -3.17 -5.77
C ASP A 77 -0.76 -2.94 -6.47
N CYS A 78 -0.95 -1.78 -7.11
CA CYS A 78 -2.27 -1.35 -7.60
C CYS A 78 -2.46 -1.43 -9.11
N CYS A 79 -1.36 -1.41 -9.88
CA CYS A 79 -1.39 -1.26 -11.32
C CYS A 79 -0.75 -2.44 -12.07
N VAL A 80 -1.00 -2.51 -13.37
CA VAL A 80 -0.36 -3.42 -14.32
C VAL A 80 0.12 -2.62 -15.53
N SER A 81 1.30 -2.96 -16.03
CA SER A 81 1.85 -2.37 -17.25
C SER A 81 1.45 -3.22 -18.46
N TYR A 82 0.82 -2.60 -19.46
CA TYR A 82 0.44 -3.24 -20.72
C TYR A 82 0.71 -2.30 -21.90
N GLY A 83 1.53 -2.73 -22.87
CA GLY A 83 1.86 -1.91 -24.04
C GLY A 83 2.52 -0.56 -23.71
N GLY A 84 3.32 -0.48 -22.64
CA GLY A 84 4.00 0.75 -22.21
C GLY A 84 3.11 1.77 -21.46
N MET A 85 1.87 1.38 -21.15
CA MET A 85 0.92 2.16 -20.37
C MET A 85 0.58 1.42 -19.07
N TRP A 86 0.24 2.17 -18.02
CA TRP A 86 -0.20 1.65 -16.74
C TRP A 86 -1.71 1.71 -16.63
N TYR A 87 -2.28 0.63 -16.08
CA TYR A 87 -3.70 0.44 -15.86
C TYR A 87 -3.91 -0.02 -14.43
N LEU A 88 -5.09 0.22 -13.86
CA LEU A 88 -5.45 -0.43 -12.60
C LEU A 88 -5.57 -1.94 -12.80
N LYS A 89 -5.12 -2.70 -11.80
CA LYS A 89 -5.36 -4.15 -11.77
C LYS A 89 -6.86 -4.41 -11.78
N GLY A 90 -7.29 -5.35 -12.62
CA GLY A 90 -8.70 -5.73 -12.78
C GLY A 90 -9.48 -4.91 -13.80
N THR A 91 -8.92 -3.84 -14.38
CA THR A 91 -9.60 -3.09 -15.46
C THR A 91 -9.16 -3.49 -16.86
N VAL A 92 -7.96 -4.05 -17.02
CA VAL A 92 -7.50 -4.60 -18.29
C VAL A 92 -8.12 -5.98 -18.48
N GLN A 93 -8.96 -6.13 -19.50
CA GLN A 93 -9.38 -7.44 -20.00
C GLN A 93 -8.23 -8.02 -20.82
N SER A 94 -7.48 -8.96 -20.22
CA SER A 94 -6.54 -9.83 -20.95
C SER A 94 -7.28 -10.92 -21.71
#